data_AF-A0A974YLI7-F1
#
_entry.id   AF-A0A974YLI7-F1
#
_cell.length_a   1.000
_cell.length_b   1.000
_cell.length_c   1.000
_cell.angle_alpha   90.00
_cell.angle_beta   90.00
_cell.angle_gamma   90.00
#
_symmetry.space_group_name_H-M   'P 1'
#
loop_
_entity.id
_entity.type
_entity.pdbx_description
1 polymer ?
#
loop_
_entity_poly.entity_id
_entity_poly.type
_entity_poly.pdbx_seq_one_letter_code
_entity_poly.pdbx_strand_id
1 'polypeptide(L)'
;MLIPLTLSPEEQNVLETLGNFPIKRGNDSTPARLAKWTANGPGPVALTGGEWSNGVALCPTFQIPAPSRIASITWSWTTERLAEWEPHSQLRFMLLDVDAKQCWTVDVTSRPASTVIVPGNVCVSANCAIALQLKAGERLGKLYSPPFVRSVEIAVRYRF
;
A
#
# COMPACT_ATOMS: atom_id res chain seq x y z
N MET A 1 -6.93 -0.91 10.39
CA MET A 1 -7.88 -1.90 9.84
C MET A 1 -7.81 -1.77 8.32
N LEU A 2 -7.75 -2.87 7.57
CA LEU A 2 -7.77 -2.85 6.09
C LEU A 2 -9.22 -2.62 5.63
N ILE A 3 -9.44 -1.59 4.82
CA ILE A 3 -10.78 -1.26 4.30
C ILE A 3 -10.74 -1.40 2.78
N PRO A 4 -11.68 -2.14 2.15
CA PRO A 4 -11.75 -2.24 0.69
C PRO A 4 -12.10 -0.88 0.08
N LEU A 5 -11.46 -0.52 -1.04
CA LEU A 5 -11.70 0.73 -1.76
C LEU A 5 -12.36 0.44 -3.12
N THR A 6 -13.49 1.07 -3.40
CA THR A 6 -14.13 1.03 -4.72
C THR A 6 -13.46 2.07 -5.61
N LEU A 7 -12.76 1.62 -6.66
CA LEU A 7 -12.04 2.50 -7.60
C LEU A 7 -13.02 3.32 -8.45
N SER A 8 -12.61 4.54 -8.80
CA SER A 8 -13.39 5.43 -9.66
C SER A 8 -13.44 4.91 -11.12
N PRO A 9 -14.42 5.33 -11.94
CA PRO A 9 -14.58 4.85 -13.32
C PRO A 9 -13.36 5.08 -14.22
N GLU A 10 -12.58 6.13 -13.96
CA GLU A 10 -11.38 6.48 -14.75
C GLU A 10 -10.21 5.53 -14.46
N GLU A 11 -10.14 4.97 -13.25
CA GLU A 11 -9.09 4.03 -12.83
C GLU A 11 -9.40 2.57 -13.22
N GLN A 12 -10.64 2.27 -13.65
CA GLN A 12 -11.06 0.93 -14.05
C GLN A 12 -10.44 0.49 -15.39
N ASN A 13 -10.12 1.43 -16.29
CA ASN A 13 -9.51 1.12 -17.60
C ASN A 13 -8.10 0.51 -17.49
N VAL A 14 -7.39 0.74 -16.39
CA VAL A 14 -6.07 0.14 -16.13
C VAL A 14 -6.16 -1.39 -15.99
N LEU A 15 -7.29 -1.88 -15.48
CA LEU A 15 -7.52 -3.29 -15.17
C LEU A 15 -7.75 -4.14 -16.43
N GLU A 16 -8.21 -3.55 -17.54
CA GLU A 16 -8.49 -4.29 -18.78
C GLU A 16 -7.21 -4.65 -19.55
N THR A 17 -6.20 -3.77 -19.54
CA THR A 17 -4.91 -3.98 -20.22
C THR A 17 -4.07 -5.14 -19.67
N LEU A 18 -4.36 -5.63 -18.46
CA LEU A 18 -3.53 -6.63 -17.76
C LEU A 18 -4.18 -8.03 -17.66
N GLY A 19 -5.43 -8.20 -18.10
CA GLY A 19 -6.29 -9.36 -17.81
C GLY A 19 -6.06 -10.64 -18.63
N ASN A 20 -5.07 -10.72 -19.52
CA ASN A 20 -5.00 -11.79 -20.54
C ASN A 20 -4.08 -12.99 -20.23
N PHE A 21 -3.74 -13.28 -18.97
CA PHE A 21 -2.95 -14.48 -18.63
C PHE A 21 -3.74 -15.54 -17.85
N PRO A 22 -3.81 -16.81 -18.31
CA PRO A 22 -4.52 -17.87 -17.60
C PRO A 22 -3.67 -18.49 -16.46
N ILE A 23 -4.26 -18.64 -15.26
CA ILE A 23 -3.60 -19.21 -14.07
C ILE A 23 -4.34 -20.48 -13.61
N LYS A 24 -3.60 -21.59 -13.46
CA LYS A 24 -4.06 -22.89 -12.95
C LYS A 24 -3.74 -23.00 -11.44
N ARG A 25 -4.71 -23.37 -10.59
CA ARG A 25 -4.53 -23.50 -9.12
C ARG A 25 -4.44 -24.97 -8.70
N GLY A 26 -3.43 -25.32 -7.89
CA GLY A 26 -3.29 -26.63 -7.24
C GLY A 26 -3.59 -26.55 -5.73
N ASN A 27 -4.30 -27.54 -5.21
CA ASN A 27 -4.60 -27.70 -3.78
C ASN A 27 -3.50 -28.55 -3.13
N ASP A 28 -2.73 -27.99 -2.19
CA ASP A 28 -1.99 -28.81 -1.21
C ASP A 28 -1.78 -28.03 0.09
N SER A 29 -2.29 -28.60 1.20
CA SER A 29 -2.18 -28.06 2.56
C SER A 29 -0.81 -28.40 3.17
N THR A 30 0.16 -27.51 3.00
CA THR A 30 1.46 -27.54 3.68
C THR A 30 1.38 -26.64 4.93
N PRO A 31 1.99 -26.97 6.08
CA PRO A 31 2.02 -26.06 7.24
C PRO A 31 2.60 -24.71 6.78
N ALA A 32 1.80 -23.64 6.94
CA ALA A 32 2.04 -22.33 6.36
C ALA A 32 3.41 -21.77 6.77
N ARG A 33 4.43 -22.03 5.94
CA ARG A 33 5.75 -21.40 6.06
C ARG A 33 5.55 -19.91 5.82
N LEU A 34 5.57 -19.13 6.90
CA LEU A 34 5.52 -17.68 6.83
C LEU A 34 6.81 -17.20 6.16
N ALA A 35 6.69 -16.81 4.89
CA ALA A 35 7.74 -16.18 4.14
C ALA A 35 7.63 -14.65 4.26
N LYS A 36 8.68 -13.93 3.88
CA LYS A 36 8.76 -12.47 4.04
C LYS A 36 9.40 -11.84 2.82
N TRP A 37 8.86 -10.70 2.38
CA TRP A 37 9.56 -9.77 1.52
C TRP A 37 9.64 -8.39 2.17
N THR A 38 10.63 -7.60 1.77
CA THR A 38 10.86 -6.25 2.28
C THR A 38 11.20 -5.32 1.14
N ALA A 39 10.76 -4.07 1.23
CA ALA A 39 11.08 -3.03 0.28
C ALA A 39 11.17 -1.67 1.00
N ASN A 40 11.98 -0.76 0.47
CA ASN A 40 12.07 0.61 0.94
C ASN A 40 12.13 1.58 -0.24
N GLY A 41 11.83 2.84 0.02
CA GLY A 41 11.90 3.87 -0.99
C GLY A 41 11.46 5.25 -0.50
N PRO A 42 11.48 6.25 -1.39
CA PRO A 42 11.04 7.60 -1.06
C PRO A 42 9.53 7.64 -0.79
N GLY A 43 9.14 8.45 0.19
CA GLY A 43 7.73 8.71 0.49
C GLY A 43 7.10 9.76 -0.42
N PRO A 44 5.79 10.03 -0.26
CA PRO A 44 5.06 11.04 -1.03
C PRO A 44 5.49 12.47 -0.68
N VAL A 45 5.30 13.38 -1.65
CA VAL A 45 5.38 14.83 -1.50
C VAL A 45 4.01 15.43 -1.82
N ALA A 46 3.41 16.19 -0.90
CA ALA A 46 2.14 16.85 -1.14
C ALA A 46 2.35 18.24 -1.73
N LEU A 47 2.34 18.36 -3.06
CA LEU A 47 2.51 19.65 -3.76
C LEU A 47 1.23 20.50 -3.75
N THR A 48 0.08 19.83 -3.72
CA THR A 48 -1.25 20.43 -3.68
C THR A 48 -1.94 20.03 -2.38
N GLY A 49 -2.50 21.00 -1.67
CA GLY A 49 -3.32 20.76 -0.48
C GLY A 49 -4.64 20.08 -0.85
N GLY A 50 -5.20 19.30 0.08
CA GLY A 50 -6.49 18.63 -0.12
C GLY A 50 -6.49 17.42 -1.07
N GLU A 51 -5.38 17.14 -1.76
CA GLU A 51 -5.25 16.00 -2.69
C GLU A 51 -4.36 14.89 -2.12
N TRP A 52 -4.68 13.63 -2.46
CA TRP A 52 -3.84 12.49 -2.13
C TRP A 52 -2.67 12.38 -3.11
N SER A 53 -1.45 12.53 -2.59
CA SER A 53 -0.22 12.35 -3.34
C SER A 53 0.38 10.97 -3.08
N ASN A 54 0.75 10.27 -4.15
CA ASN A 54 1.35 8.93 -4.09
C ASN A 54 2.86 9.00 -3.89
N GLY A 55 3.39 8.15 -3.01
CA GLY A 55 4.81 7.82 -2.97
C GLY A 55 5.17 6.76 -4.01
N VAL A 56 6.38 6.20 -3.90
CA VAL A 56 6.77 5.08 -4.75
C VAL A 56 5.93 3.84 -4.43
N ALA A 57 5.61 3.04 -5.45
CA ALA A 57 5.02 1.73 -5.27
C ALA A 57 6.11 0.71 -4.86
N LEU A 58 5.91 0.07 -3.71
CA LEU A 58 6.79 -0.96 -3.17
C LEU A 58 6.18 -2.34 -3.44
N CYS A 59 6.92 -3.21 -4.12
CA CYS A 59 6.49 -4.56 -4.46
C CYS A 59 7.66 -5.54 -4.24
N PRO A 60 7.42 -6.86 -4.16
CA PRO A 60 8.51 -7.82 -4.13
C PRO A 60 9.36 -7.72 -5.41
N THR A 61 10.68 -7.90 -5.27
CA THR A 61 11.63 -7.86 -6.40
C THR A 61 11.65 -9.16 -7.22
N PHE A 62 10.86 -10.15 -6.82
CA PHE A 62 10.73 -11.45 -7.45
C PHE A 62 9.26 -11.86 -7.47
N GLN A 63 8.89 -12.68 -8.44
CA GLN A 63 7.54 -13.23 -8.51
C GLN A 63 7.32 -14.27 -7.42
N ILE A 64 6.32 -14.06 -6.56
CA ILE A 64 5.93 -15.04 -5.54
C ILE A 64 4.94 -16.03 -6.18
N PRO A 65 5.19 -17.35 -6.11
CA PRO A 65 4.27 -18.35 -6.63
C PRO A 65 2.85 -18.22 -6.04
N ALA A 66 1.85 -18.47 -6.88
CA ALA A 66 0.45 -18.52 -6.46
C ALA A 66 0.05 -19.96 -6.04
N PRO A 67 -0.89 -20.13 -5.09
CA PRO A 67 -1.51 -19.08 -4.28
C PRO A 67 -0.52 -18.55 -3.23
N SER A 68 -0.57 -17.23 -3.00
CA SER A 68 0.10 -16.62 -1.86
C SER A 68 -0.77 -15.50 -1.30
N ARG A 69 -0.76 -15.37 0.03
CA ARG A 69 -1.64 -14.47 0.78
C ARG A 69 -0.88 -13.75 1.87
N ILE A 70 -1.09 -12.45 1.95
CA ILE A 70 -0.52 -11.64 3.04
C ILE A 70 -1.12 -12.08 4.38
N ALA A 71 -0.26 -12.24 5.38
CA ALA A 71 -0.63 -12.51 6.76
C ALA A 71 -0.44 -11.26 7.64
N SER A 72 0.63 -10.49 7.42
CA SER A 72 0.83 -9.21 8.11
C SER A 72 1.71 -8.26 7.32
N ILE A 73 1.54 -6.97 7.60
CA ILE A 73 2.30 -5.88 7.00
C ILE A 73 2.86 -5.07 8.16
N THR A 74 4.19 -4.98 8.22
CA THR A 74 4.94 -4.10 9.12
C THR A 74 5.47 -2.92 8.32
N TRP A 75 5.42 -1.72 8.89
CA TRP A 75 5.89 -0.51 8.23
C TRP A 75 6.65 0.41 9.17
N SER A 76 7.45 1.28 8.57
CA SER A 76 8.05 2.46 9.17
C SER A 76 8.07 3.62 8.16
N TRP A 77 7.82 4.84 8.59
CA TRP A 77 7.98 6.06 7.80
C TRP A 77 8.40 7.24 8.68
N THR A 78 9.05 8.24 8.07
CA THR A 78 9.66 9.38 8.76
C THR A 78 8.72 10.57 8.91
N THR A 79 8.67 11.21 10.08
CA THR A 79 7.80 12.38 10.35
C THR A 79 8.52 13.72 10.20
N GLU A 80 9.87 13.76 10.17
CA GLU A 80 10.65 15.01 10.33
C GLU A 80 10.35 16.10 9.30
N ARG A 81 9.79 15.71 8.14
CA ARG A 81 9.51 16.60 7.01
C ARG A 81 8.02 16.92 6.83
N LEU A 82 7.19 16.53 7.80
CA LEU A 82 5.83 17.03 7.94
C LEU A 82 5.81 18.40 8.62
N ALA A 83 6.68 18.63 9.61
CA ALA A 83 6.82 19.92 10.31
C ALA A 83 5.46 20.47 10.79
N GLU A 84 5.16 21.74 10.51
CA GLU A 84 3.89 22.39 10.87
C GLU A 84 2.65 21.73 10.25
N TRP A 85 2.82 20.90 9.20
CA TRP A 85 1.73 20.16 8.59
C TRP A 85 1.38 18.87 9.32
N GLU A 86 2.16 18.41 10.29
CA GLU A 86 1.90 17.15 11.00
C GLU A 86 0.45 17.04 11.53
N PRO A 87 -0.12 18.06 12.21
CA PRO A 87 -1.51 18.01 12.68
C PRO A 87 -2.56 18.08 11.56
N HIS A 88 -2.15 18.47 10.35
CA HIS A 88 -3.00 18.67 9.19
C HIS A 88 -2.78 17.63 8.10
N SER A 89 -1.92 16.64 8.34
CA SER A 89 -1.58 15.62 7.37
C SER A 89 -2.39 14.36 7.63
N GLN A 90 -2.87 13.73 6.56
CA GLN A 90 -3.45 12.39 6.58
C GLN A 90 -2.52 11.46 5.80
N LEU A 91 -2.21 10.30 6.38
CA LEU A 91 -1.40 9.27 5.72
C LEU A 91 -2.14 7.95 5.69
N ARG A 92 -2.08 7.29 4.53
CA ARG A 92 -2.62 5.93 4.38
C ARG A 92 -1.72 5.10 3.46
N PHE A 93 -1.65 3.81 3.71
CA PHE A 93 -1.15 2.88 2.70
C PHE A 93 -2.28 2.50 1.75
N MET A 94 -1.97 2.49 0.47
CA MET A 94 -2.78 1.89 -0.58
C MET A 94 -2.12 0.56 -0.97
N LEU A 95 -2.87 -0.53 -0.88
CA LEU A 95 -2.47 -1.87 -1.30
C LEU A 95 -3.22 -2.19 -2.58
N LEU A 96 -2.49 -2.44 -3.65
CA LEU A 96 -3.02 -2.76 -4.96
C LEU A 96 -2.65 -4.20 -5.33
N ASP A 97 -3.65 -5.06 -5.44
CA ASP A 97 -3.51 -6.40 -6.00
C ASP A 97 -3.97 -6.38 -7.46
N VAL A 98 -2.99 -6.33 -8.36
CA VAL A 98 -3.22 -6.25 -9.80
C VAL A 98 -3.90 -7.53 -10.32
N ASP A 99 -3.51 -8.69 -9.80
CA ASP A 99 -4.07 -9.99 -10.20
C ASP A 99 -5.54 -10.10 -9.78
N ALA A 100 -5.86 -9.66 -8.57
CA ALA A 100 -7.22 -9.68 -8.04
C ALA A 100 -8.07 -8.48 -8.48
N LYS A 101 -7.48 -7.47 -9.12
CA LYS A 101 -8.13 -6.19 -9.46
C LYS A 101 -8.77 -5.51 -8.24
N GLN A 102 -8.09 -5.61 -7.09
CA GLN A 102 -8.61 -5.15 -5.81
C GLN A 102 -7.66 -4.16 -5.15
N CYS A 103 -8.24 -3.22 -4.41
CA CYS A 103 -7.51 -2.21 -3.67
C CYS A 103 -8.00 -2.14 -2.24
N TRP A 104 -7.07 -1.95 -1.30
CA TRP A 104 -7.35 -1.70 0.10
C TRP A 104 -6.56 -0.51 0.61
N THR A 105 -7.08 0.12 1.66
CA THR A 105 -6.36 1.17 2.37
C THR A 105 -6.19 0.86 3.84
N VAL A 106 -5.08 1.33 4.41
CA VAL A 106 -4.79 1.31 5.85
C VAL A 106 -4.42 2.71 6.29
N ASP A 107 -5.22 3.32 7.17
CA ASP A 107 -4.85 4.57 7.82
C ASP A 107 -3.65 4.35 8.75
N VAL A 108 -2.61 5.16 8.54
CA VAL A 108 -1.37 5.14 9.30
C VAL A 108 -0.99 6.51 9.84
N THR A 109 -1.89 7.51 9.75
CA THR A 109 -1.64 8.92 10.08
C THR A 109 -0.94 9.10 11.43
N SER A 110 -1.43 8.42 12.48
CA SER A 110 -0.89 8.52 13.84
C SER A 110 0.13 7.42 14.20
N ARG A 111 0.56 6.61 13.23
CA ARG A 111 1.36 5.39 13.45
C ARG A 111 2.53 5.31 12.46
N PRO A 112 3.61 6.09 12.69
CA PRO A 112 4.78 6.09 11.83
C PRO A 112 5.47 4.73 11.72
N ALA A 113 5.43 3.92 12.78
CA ALA A 113 5.88 2.54 12.73
C ALA A 113 4.86 1.62 13.41
N SER A 114 4.43 0.58 12.73
CA SER A 114 3.49 -0.40 13.31
C SER A 114 3.42 -1.69 12.49
N THR A 115 2.54 -2.60 12.90
CA THR A 115 2.20 -3.81 12.16
C THR A 115 0.70 -4.00 12.17
N VAL A 116 0.14 -4.38 11.02
CA VAL A 116 -1.25 -4.83 10.90
C VAL A 116 -1.28 -6.31 10.55
N ILE A 117 -2.12 -7.05 11.26
CA ILE A 117 -2.46 -8.43 10.90
C ILE A 117 -3.57 -8.36 9.85
N VAL A 118 -3.36 -9.02 8.71
CA VAL A 118 -4.35 -9.09 7.65
C VAL A 118 -5.34 -10.20 8.00
N PRO A 119 -6.63 -9.91 8.16
CA PRO A 119 -7.63 -10.91 8.48
C PRO A 119 -7.69 -12.00 7.41
N GLY A 120 -7.91 -13.25 7.82
CA GLY A 120 -7.88 -14.41 6.90
C GLY A 120 -8.94 -14.38 5.80
N ASN A 121 -10.02 -13.60 5.97
CA ASN A 121 -11.05 -13.39 4.95
C ASN A 121 -10.68 -12.33 3.90
N VAL A 122 -9.59 -11.57 4.11
CA VAL A 122 -9.08 -10.60 3.12
C VAL A 122 -8.04 -11.31 2.24
N CYS A 123 -8.36 -11.48 0.96
CA CYS A 123 -7.53 -12.22 0.01
C CYS A 123 -6.55 -11.33 -0.76
N VAL A 124 -5.64 -10.65 -0.06
CA VAL A 124 -4.56 -9.88 -0.71
C VAL A 124 -3.43 -10.81 -1.14
N SER A 125 -3.07 -10.81 -2.43
CA SER A 125 -1.89 -11.50 -2.98
C SER A 125 -0.60 -11.01 -2.33
N ALA A 126 0.38 -11.90 -2.13
CA ALA A 126 1.70 -11.49 -1.68
C ALA A 126 2.46 -10.66 -2.74
N ASN A 127 2.02 -10.71 -4.01
CA ASN A 127 2.55 -9.90 -5.10
C ASN A 127 1.95 -8.48 -5.17
N CYS A 128 1.16 -8.04 -4.17
CA CYS A 128 0.57 -6.70 -4.21
C CYS A 128 1.63 -5.59 -4.21
N ALA A 129 1.31 -4.46 -4.85
CA ALA A 129 2.04 -3.22 -4.69
C ALA A 129 1.51 -2.42 -3.51
N ILE A 130 2.38 -1.80 -2.73
CA ILE A 130 2.03 -0.98 -1.56
C ILE A 130 2.63 0.41 -1.74
N ALA A 131 1.80 1.45 -1.70
CA ALA A 131 2.25 2.84 -1.78
C ALA A 131 1.77 3.63 -0.55
N LEU A 132 2.65 4.45 0.03
CA LEU A 132 2.25 5.43 1.04
C LEU A 132 1.65 6.64 0.34
N GLN A 133 0.48 7.07 0.77
CA GLN A 133 -0.19 8.27 0.29
C GLN A 133 -0.20 9.33 1.39
N LEU A 134 -0.02 10.59 1.00
CA LEU A 134 -0.06 11.76 1.88
C LEU A 134 -1.07 12.77 1.33
N LYS A 135 -1.94 13.28 2.21
CA LYS A 135 -2.80 14.43 1.94
C LYS A 135 -2.50 15.51 2.96
N ALA A 136 -2.23 16.73 2.49
CA ALA A 136 -1.90 17.88 3.33
C ALA A 136 -3.09 18.84 3.40
N GLY A 137 -3.69 18.96 4.59
CA GLY A 137 -4.87 19.78 4.84
C GLY A 137 -6.09 19.37 4.01
N GLU A 138 -7.12 20.21 4.07
CA GLU A 138 -8.39 20.02 3.35
C GLU A 138 -8.61 21.05 2.22
N ARG A 139 -7.79 22.12 2.18
CA ARG A 139 -7.93 23.19 1.19
C ARG A 139 -7.18 22.84 -0.08
N LEU A 140 -7.91 22.87 -1.19
CA LEU A 140 -7.32 22.76 -2.54
C LEU A 140 -6.49 23.99 -2.86
N GLY A 141 -5.24 23.76 -3.30
CA GLY A 141 -4.34 24.83 -3.73
C GLY A 141 -2.87 24.44 -3.62
N LYS A 142 -2.00 25.19 -4.31
CA LYS A 142 -0.55 24.97 -4.24
C LYS A 142 -0.03 25.29 -2.83
N LEU A 143 0.80 24.41 -2.30
CA LEU A 143 1.46 24.63 -1.02
C LEU A 143 2.80 25.33 -1.24
N TYR A 144 3.03 26.41 -0.47
CA TYR A 144 4.30 27.16 -0.54
C TYR A 144 5.46 26.36 0.08
N SER A 145 5.19 25.69 1.21
CA SER A 145 6.12 24.80 1.91
C SER A 145 5.51 23.40 1.98
N PRO A 146 5.63 22.58 0.91
CA PRO A 146 4.95 21.29 0.83
C PRO A 146 5.55 20.27 1.81
N PRO A 147 4.72 19.57 2.62
CA PRO A 147 5.20 18.50 3.47
C PRO A 147 5.52 17.25 2.65
N PHE A 148 6.45 16.45 3.15
CA PHE A 148 6.79 15.18 2.54
C PHE A 148 7.25 14.13 3.55
N VAL A 149 7.20 12.88 3.13
CA VAL A 149 7.82 11.76 3.84
C VAL A 149 9.12 11.41 3.13
N ARG A 150 10.25 11.43 3.84
CA ARG A 150 11.56 11.16 3.23
C ARG A 150 11.69 9.71 2.80
N SER A 151 11.35 8.79 3.69
CA SER A 151 11.49 7.36 3.43
C SER A 151 10.36 6.56 4.05
N VAL A 152 10.03 5.47 3.39
CA VAL A 152 9.10 4.46 3.86
C VAL A 152 9.72 3.09 3.68
N GLU A 153 9.54 2.23 4.66
CA GLU A 153 9.95 0.83 4.63
C GLU A 153 8.74 -0.06 4.90
N ILE A 154 8.67 -1.16 4.16
CA ILE A 154 7.61 -2.16 4.24
C ILE A 154 8.23 -3.53 4.40
N ALA A 155 7.63 -4.32 5.28
CA ALA A 155 7.90 -5.73 5.46
C ALA A 155 6.58 -6.51 5.44
N VAL A 156 6.40 -7.36 4.44
CA VAL A 156 5.20 -8.17 4.28
C VAL A 156 5.53 -9.61 4.62
N ARG A 157 4.78 -10.17 5.58
CA ARG A 157 4.77 -11.61 5.83
C ARG A 157 3.60 -12.23 5.10
N TYR A 158 3.85 -13.34 4.43
CA TYR A 158 2.86 -14.04 3.62
C TYR A 158 2.96 -15.55 3.81
N ARG A 159 1.88 -16.24 3.43
CA ARG A 159 1.75 -17.69 3.40
C ARG A 159 1.34 -18.14 2.00
N PHE A 160 1.61 -19.40 1.69
CA PHE A 160 1.10 -20.06 0.49
C PHE A 160 -0.29 -20.65 0.77
#